data_AF-A0A7S2YTA6-F1
#
_entry.id   AF-A0A7S2YTA6-F1
#
_cell.length_a   1.000
_cell.length_b   1.000
_cell.length_c   1.000
_cell.angle_alpha   90.00
_cell.angle_beta   90.00
_cell.angle_gamma   90.00
#
_symmetry.space_group_name_H-M   'P 1'
#
loop_
_entity.id
_entity.type
_entity.pdbx_description
1 polymer ?
#
loop_
_entity_poly.entity_id
_entity_poly.type
_entity_poly.pdbx_seq_one_letter_code
_entity_poly.pdbx_strand_id
1 'polypeptide(L)'
;MRDKSSSKSSHSVCEPWVGKEFLKDTGKLRARERYWHTLGDSYTGNGNLLETASAALGVVQDEDCPIVVPDALSLRKYLRLFKHVLTHSPDMARWILLESVVEYMDYRNQAPVLQSRESDETNHTTMSEMAAPQERSTIQKLIKEGKIVPFCDLSIRNDSTRNSDQGEDEWGWLNYEALSIDARSQHALLRAARFLQEDQKRKRGQEGINIVLLVDDLDKGAWDSLRLDEGIIVQSAETFFTSIAQQIESQQQEQIAHLIQSCQEEYTKRNAPKDEYHQAVESSVQEYWSEDRVLAGLQKKTLLRGRINFTKENPKEAFVRVDGKHWFVDANEGHHNRALQQDIVILEALSEEKWGRPMGRRRLVFTNDNNKGEEDAIRK
;
A
#
# COMPACT_ATOMS: atom_id res chain seq x y z
N MET A 1 -4.17 27.56 53.69
CA MET A 1 -4.50 27.56 52.25
C MET A 1 -3.19 27.38 51.48
N ARG A 2 -2.96 26.18 50.94
CA ARG A 2 -1.82 25.86 50.06
C ARG A 2 -2.42 25.43 48.74
N ASP A 3 -2.31 26.27 47.73
CA ASP A 3 -2.72 25.93 46.37
C ASP A 3 -1.71 24.98 45.75
N LYS A 4 -2.20 23.78 45.40
CA LYS A 4 -1.48 22.80 44.59
C LYS A 4 -1.72 23.17 43.12
N SER A 5 -0.78 23.88 42.50
CA SER A 5 -0.72 23.98 41.05
C SER A 5 -0.14 22.67 40.49
N SER A 6 -1.03 21.79 40.03
CA SER A 6 -0.64 20.62 39.25
C SER A 6 -0.20 21.08 37.86
N SER A 7 1.10 21.10 37.59
CA SER A 7 1.63 21.17 36.23
C SER A 7 1.19 19.90 35.50
N LYS A 8 0.17 20.02 34.65
CA LYS A 8 -0.16 19.01 33.66
C LYS A 8 1.06 18.90 32.75
N SER A 9 1.81 17.81 32.87
CA SER A 9 2.83 17.47 31.89
C SER A 9 2.14 17.41 30.53
N SER A 10 2.50 18.31 29.64
CA SER A 10 2.23 18.16 28.22
C SER A 10 2.73 16.77 27.85
N HIS A 11 1.82 15.86 27.50
CA HIS A 11 2.22 14.63 26.82
C HIS A 11 2.96 15.08 25.58
N SER A 12 4.30 14.97 25.59
CA SER A 12 5.09 15.07 24.39
C SER A 12 4.48 14.04 23.47
N VAL A 13 3.87 14.53 22.40
CA VAL A 13 3.36 13.73 21.30
C VAL A 13 4.48 12.78 20.95
N CYS A 14 4.34 11.51 21.32
CA CYS A 14 5.33 10.51 21.04
C CYS A 14 5.29 10.30 19.53
N GLU A 15 6.19 10.97 18.82
CA GLU A 15 6.39 10.80 17.40
C GLU A 15 6.79 9.35 17.17
N PRO A 16 5.92 8.50 16.57
CA PRO A 16 6.16 7.06 16.50
C PRO A 16 7.49 6.73 15.85
N TRP A 17 7.94 7.55 14.91
CA TRP A 17 9.18 7.42 14.14
C TRP A 17 10.46 7.82 14.89
N VAL A 18 10.36 8.58 15.99
CA VAL A 18 11.52 9.00 16.81
C VAL A 18 11.94 7.91 17.80
N GLY A 19 11.05 6.97 18.09
CA GLY A 19 11.41 5.80 18.88
C GLY A 19 12.45 4.95 18.15
N LYS A 20 13.66 4.81 18.72
CA LYS A 20 14.57 3.69 18.38
C LYS A 20 13.84 2.33 18.41
N GLU A 21 12.73 2.28 19.13
CA GLU A 21 11.79 1.18 19.31
C GLU A 21 10.87 0.99 18.09
N PHE A 22 10.53 2.00 17.30
CA PHE A 22 9.82 1.79 16.02
C PHE A 22 10.72 1.21 14.92
N LEU A 23 12.03 1.45 15.05
CA LEU A 23 13.08 0.87 14.19
C LEU A 23 13.62 -0.48 14.70
N LYS A 24 13.27 -0.93 15.91
CA LYS A 24 13.82 -2.16 16.52
C LYS A 24 12.82 -3.07 17.24
N ASP A 25 11.67 -2.60 17.68
CA ASP A 25 10.72 -3.45 18.39
C ASP A 25 9.86 -4.26 17.42
N THR A 26 10.18 -5.55 17.44
CA THR A 26 9.42 -6.69 16.93
C THR A 26 9.60 -7.04 15.45
N GLY A 27 10.86 -7.23 15.03
CA GLY A 27 11.18 -8.19 13.95
C GLY A 27 10.90 -7.75 12.51
N LYS A 28 10.65 -6.47 12.25
CA LYS A 28 10.51 -5.95 10.88
C LYS A 28 11.82 -5.31 10.44
N LEU A 29 12.54 -6.05 9.61
CA LEU A 29 13.71 -5.66 8.82
C LEU A 29 13.54 -4.24 8.20
N ARG A 30 14.61 -3.46 8.04
CA ARG A 30 14.61 -2.16 7.32
C ARG A 30 14.02 -2.32 5.91
N ALA A 31 13.55 -1.25 5.26
CA ALA A 31 13.10 -1.32 3.85
C ALA A 31 14.18 -1.96 2.96
N ARG A 32 15.43 -1.50 3.11
CA ARG A 32 16.62 -2.16 2.54
C ARG A 32 16.65 -3.65 2.84
N GLU A 33 16.60 -4.04 4.09
CA GLU A 33 16.65 -5.47 4.45
C GLU A 33 15.49 -6.23 3.79
N ARG A 34 14.23 -5.80 3.96
CA ARG A 34 13.03 -6.48 3.43
C ARG A 34 13.01 -6.69 1.93
N TYR A 35 13.56 -5.79 1.13
CA TYR A 35 13.46 -5.86 -0.33
C TYR A 35 14.82 -6.10 -1.02
N TRP A 36 15.94 -5.81 -0.36
CA TRP A 36 17.29 -5.99 -0.91
C TRP A 36 18.03 -7.21 -0.32
N HIS A 37 17.41 -8.03 0.56
CA HIS A 37 18.07 -9.22 1.16
C HIS A 37 18.75 -10.16 0.16
N THR A 38 18.23 -10.30 -1.05
CA THR A 38 18.80 -11.18 -2.08
C THR A 38 20.05 -10.62 -2.77
N LEU A 39 20.40 -9.35 -2.53
CA LEU A 39 21.61 -8.73 -3.07
C LEU A 39 22.85 -8.97 -2.16
N GLY A 40 22.66 -9.70 -1.06
CA GLY A 40 23.55 -9.76 0.11
C GLY A 40 24.95 -10.34 -0.05
N ASP A 41 25.28 -11.06 -1.13
CA ASP A 41 26.63 -11.65 -1.28
C ASP A 41 27.48 -10.97 -2.37
N SER A 42 26.88 -10.16 -3.25
CA SER A 42 27.58 -9.48 -4.36
C SER A 42 27.71 -7.97 -4.19
N TYR A 43 26.98 -7.35 -3.24
CA TYR A 43 26.93 -5.90 -3.02
C TYR A 43 27.72 -5.39 -1.80
N THR A 44 28.37 -6.26 -1.05
CA THR A 44 29.08 -5.89 0.21
C THR A 44 30.55 -5.53 0.02
N GLY A 45 31.05 -5.51 -1.23
CA GLY A 45 32.34 -4.91 -1.52
C GLY A 45 32.28 -3.38 -1.36
N ASN A 46 33.35 -2.77 -0.86
CA ASN A 46 33.57 -1.30 -0.78
C ASN A 46 33.50 -0.57 -2.15
N GLY A 47 32.93 -1.19 -3.19
CA GLY A 47 32.66 -0.55 -4.46
C GLY A 47 31.54 0.47 -4.32
N ASN A 48 31.61 1.51 -5.14
CA ASN A 48 30.62 2.57 -5.18
C ASN A 48 29.24 1.93 -5.42
N LEU A 49 28.26 2.13 -4.53
CA LEU A 49 26.92 1.54 -4.64
C LEU A 49 26.28 1.85 -6.02
N LEU A 50 26.70 2.97 -6.59
CA LEU A 50 26.37 3.50 -7.90
C LEU A 50 27.06 2.74 -9.06
N GLU A 51 28.29 2.25 -8.88
CA GLU A 51 28.94 1.33 -9.82
C GLU A 51 28.30 -0.05 -9.78
N THR A 52 27.85 -0.52 -8.61
CA THR A 52 27.15 -1.81 -8.50
C THR A 52 25.71 -1.72 -9.02
N ALA A 53 25.03 -0.59 -8.79
CA ALA A 53 23.78 -0.27 -9.49
C ALA A 53 24.04 -0.17 -11.01
N SER A 54 25.08 0.54 -11.45
CA SER A 54 25.47 0.60 -12.87
C SER A 54 25.90 -0.75 -13.46
N ALA A 55 26.48 -1.65 -12.67
CA ALA A 55 26.86 -3.00 -13.10
C ALA A 55 25.64 -3.93 -13.17
N ALA A 56 24.67 -3.78 -12.27
CA ALA A 56 23.36 -4.42 -12.39
C ALA A 56 22.54 -3.85 -13.56
N LEU A 57 22.74 -2.58 -13.89
CA LEU A 57 22.27 -1.93 -15.12
C LEU A 57 23.12 -2.29 -16.35
N GLY A 58 24.21 -3.04 -16.16
CA GLY A 58 25.25 -3.33 -17.15
C GLY A 58 24.96 -4.54 -18.05
N VAL A 59 23.74 -5.07 -18.04
CA VAL A 59 23.31 -6.05 -19.05
C VAL A 59 22.69 -5.28 -20.22
N VAL A 60 23.55 -4.84 -21.14
CA VAL A 60 23.22 -4.48 -22.54
C VAL A 60 21.89 -3.73 -22.71
N GLN A 61 21.74 -2.58 -22.06
CA GLN A 61 20.61 -1.69 -22.37
C GLN A 61 21.13 -0.41 -23.01
N ASP A 62 20.41 -0.02 -24.06
CA ASP A 62 20.66 1.12 -24.93
C ASP A 62 21.09 2.34 -24.12
N GLU A 63 22.19 2.95 -24.52
CA GLU A 63 22.75 4.08 -23.77
C GLU A 63 21.72 5.22 -23.69
N ASP A 64 20.83 5.34 -24.67
CA ASP A 64 19.88 6.44 -24.78
C ASP A 64 18.54 6.20 -24.05
N CYS A 65 18.41 5.06 -23.36
CA CYS A 65 17.18 4.69 -22.67
C CYS A 65 16.92 5.58 -21.42
N PRO A 66 15.73 6.20 -21.28
CA PRO A 66 15.45 7.08 -20.14
C PRO A 66 15.43 6.32 -18.80
N ILE A 67 15.84 7.01 -17.73
CA ILE A 67 15.76 6.49 -16.37
C ILE A 67 14.41 6.87 -15.78
N VAL A 68 13.61 5.90 -15.38
CA VAL A 68 12.28 6.14 -14.82
C VAL A 68 12.27 5.83 -13.33
N VAL A 69 11.85 6.81 -12.54
CA VAL A 69 11.74 6.72 -11.08
C VAL A 69 10.29 7.03 -10.67
N PRO A 70 9.49 6.03 -10.28
CA PRO A 70 8.13 6.28 -9.85
C PRO A 70 8.07 6.72 -8.39
N ASP A 71 7.12 7.60 -8.07
CA ASP A 71 6.71 7.83 -6.69
C ASP A 71 5.90 6.65 -6.14
N ALA A 72 5.57 6.71 -4.85
CA ALA A 72 4.82 5.64 -4.19
C ALA A 72 3.36 5.57 -4.66
N LEU A 73 2.74 6.70 -4.98
CA LEU A 73 1.35 6.73 -5.41
C LEU A 73 1.18 6.09 -6.78
N SER A 74 1.98 6.50 -7.76
CA SER A 74 2.06 5.94 -9.10
C SER A 74 2.32 4.45 -9.06
N LEU A 75 3.27 4.01 -8.22
CA LEU A 75 3.55 2.59 -8.11
C LEU A 75 2.35 1.81 -7.55
N ARG A 76 1.67 2.32 -6.52
CA ARG A 76 0.49 1.65 -5.92
C ARG A 76 -0.74 1.65 -6.82
N LYS A 77 -0.91 2.72 -7.58
CA LYS A 77 -2.02 2.90 -8.50
C LYS A 77 -1.86 2.02 -9.73
N TYR A 78 -0.64 1.92 -10.26
CA TYR A 78 -0.39 1.26 -11.55
C TYR A 78 0.48 -0.01 -11.46
N LEU A 79 0.74 -0.60 -10.29
CA LEU A 79 1.65 -1.76 -10.14
C LEU A 79 1.41 -2.89 -11.15
N ARG A 80 0.15 -3.17 -11.49
CA ARG A 80 -0.22 -4.18 -12.49
C ARG A 80 0.27 -3.80 -13.90
N LEU A 81 0.17 -2.52 -14.25
CA LEU A 81 0.66 -1.96 -15.49
C LEU A 81 2.20 -1.93 -15.52
N PHE A 82 2.87 -1.53 -14.43
CA PHE A 82 4.34 -1.65 -14.31
C PHE A 82 4.80 -3.08 -14.60
N LYS A 83 4.18 -4.07 -13.94
CA LYS A 83 4.49 -5.49 -14.16
C LYS A 83 4.31 -5.91 -15.63
N HIS A 84 3.27 -5.41 -16.29
CA HIS A 84 3.01 -5.72 -17.70
C HIS A 84 4.11 -5.12 -18.60
N VAL A 85 4.39 -3.83 -18.48
CA VAL A 85 5.41 -3.13 -19.28
C VAL A 85 6.80 -3.71 -19.06
N LEU A 86 7.19 -3.95 -17.80
CA LEU A 86 8.46 -4.57 -17.44
C LEU A 86 8.64 -6.01 -17.94
N THR A 87 7.56 -6.68 -18.33
CA THR A 87 7.60 -8.05 -18.84
C THR A 87 7.60 -8.09 -20.37
N HIS A 88 6.91 -7.18 -21.04
CA HIS A 88 6.72 -7.21 -22.50
C HIS A 88 7.54 -6.14 -23.24
N SER A 89 8.00 -5.11 -22.54
CA SER A 89 8.74 -3.98 -23.10
C SER A 89 9.87 -3.52 -22.16
N PRO A 90 10.77 -4.42 -21.71
CA PRO A 90 11.78 -4.10 -20.70
C PRO A 90 12.84 -3.09 -21.16
N ASP A 91 12.99 -2.88 -22.47
CA ASP A 91 14.05 -2.03 -23.05
C ASP A 91 13.61 -0.58 -23.26
N MET A 92 12.34 -0.24 -22.97
CA MET A 92 11.79 1.11 -23.17
C MET A 92 12.27 2.11 -22.11
N ALA A 93 12.62 1.63 -20.93
CA ALA A 93 13.03 2.46 -19.81
C ALA A 93 13.87 1.66 -18.82
N ARG A 94 14.79 2.36 -18.18
CA ARG A 94 15.52 1.85 -17.02
C ARG A 94 14.77 2.19 -15.75
N TRP A 95 14.22 1.18 -15.07
CA TRP A 95 13.39 1.40 -13.90
C TRP A 95 14.17 1.37 -12.61
N ILE A 96 14.10 2.46 -11.85
CA ILE A 96 14.71 2.58 -10.53
C ILE A 96 13.63 2.69 -9.47
N LEU A 97 13.75 1.91 -8.40
CA LEU A 97 12.85 1.97 -7.25
C LEU A 97 13.59 2.44 -6.00
N LEU A 98 13.11 3.53 -5.42
CA LEU A 98 13.72 4.14 -4.24
C LEU A 98 13.39 3.39 -2.95
N GLU A 99 14.28 3.46 -1.97
CA GLU A 99 14.05 2.96 -0.60
C GLU A 99 12.92 3.73 0.07
N SER A 100 12.88 5.06 -0.09
CA SER A 100 11.82 5.94 0.42
C SER A 100 10.42 5.60 -0.12
N VAL A 101 10.33 5.26 -1.41
CA VAL A 101 9.07 4.85 -2.07
C VAL A 101 8.52 3.57 -1.43
N VAL A 102 9.40 2.61 -1.19
CA VAL A 102 9.03 1.33 -0.59
C VAL A 102 8.68 1.49 0.90
N GLU A 103 9.39 2.36 1.62
CA GLU A 103 9.06 2.73 3.00
C GLU A 103 7.66 3.36 3.09
N TYR A 104 7.35 4.28 2.18
CA TYR A 104 6.03 4.89 2.07
C TYR A 104 4.92 3.84 1.88
N MET A 105 5.14 2.88 0.97
CA MET A 105 4.18 1.80 0.74
C MET A 105 4.01 0.91 1.97
N ASP A 106 5.09 0.53 2.63
CA ASP A 106 5.04 -0.26 3.87
C ASP A 106 4.35 0.49 5.00
N TYR A 107 4.53 1.80 5.07
CA TYR A 107 3.91 2.66 6.07
C TYR A 107 2.40 2.70 5.88
N ARG A 108 1.94 2.98 4.66
CA ARG A 108 0.50 2.97 4.32
C ARG A 108 -0.14 1.60 4.51
N ASN A 109 0.61 0.51 4.30
CA ASN A 109 0.14 -0.85 4.57
C ASN A 109 0.01 -1.19 6.07
N GLN A 110 0.67 -0.43 6.95
CA GLN A 110 0.66 -0.65 8.40
C GLN A 110 -0.17 0.36 9.18
N ALA A 111 -0.44 1.54 8.60
CA ALA A 111 -1.24 2.59 9.22
C ALA A 111 -2.69 2.55 8.69
N PRO A 112 -3.67 2.04 9.47
CA PRO A 112 -5.05 1.92 9.01
C PRO A 112 -5.77 3.28 8.79
N VAL A 113 -5.26 4.37 9.35
CA VAL A 113 -5.75 5.74 9.12
C VAL A 113 -4.59 6.71 9.31
N LEU A 114 -4.18 7.40 8.25
CA LEU A 114 -3.36 8.60 8.43
C LEU A 114 -4.29 9.77 8.62
N GLN A 115 -4.37 10.21 9.88
CA GLN A 115 -4.89 11.54 10.15
C GLN A 115 -3.86 12.51 9.60
N SER A 116 -4.15 13.15 8.46
CA SER A 116 -3.42 14.35 8.08
C SER A 116 -3.57 15.32 9.25
N ARG A 117 -2.45 15.63 9.90
CA ARG A 117 -2.45 16.41 11.14
C ARG A 117 -2.54 17.92 10.87
N GLU A 118 -2.62 18.29 9.60
CA GLU A 118 -2.72 19.66 9.11
C GLU A 118 -3.90 19.72 8.14
N SER A 119 -5.10 19.84 8.68
CA SER A 119 -6.16 20.48 7.93
C SER A 119 -7.03 21.21 8.94
N ASP A 120 -6.95 22.54 8.84
CA ASP A 120 -7.91 23.47 9.39
C ASP A 120 -9.36 22.97 9.18
N GLU A 121 -10.26 23.46 10.03
CA GLU A 121 -11.64 23.02 10.29
C GLU A 121 -12.61 22.96 9.08
N THR A 122 -12.12 23.00 7.84
CA THR A 122 -12.91 22.94 6.61
C THR A 122 -12.70 21.62 5.86
N ASN A 123 -13.51 20.61 6.20
CA ASN A 123 -13.97 19.54 5.31
C ASN A 123 -12.96 18.85 4.37
N HIS A 124 -11.80 18.42 4.87
CA HIS A 124 -11.02 17.40 4.17
C HIS A 124 -11.16 16.06 4.90
N THR A 125 -12.01 15.19 4.35
CA THR A 125 -12.07 13.77 4.68
C THR A 125 -10.68 13.18 4.48
N THR A 126 -9.97 12.89 5.58
CA THR A 126 -8.71 12.14 5.55
C THR A 126 -8.99 10.77 4.95
N MET A 127 -8.80 10.63 3.64
CA MET A 127 -9.06 9.38 2.95
C MET A 127 -7.98 8.37 3.36
N SER A 128 -8.39 7.34 4.11
CA SER A 128 -7.52 6.19 4.36
C SER A 128 -7.29 5.48 3.04
N GLU A 129 -6.08 5.63 2.48
CA GLU A 129 -5.70 4.90 1.28
C GLU A 129 -5.53 3.41 1.63
N MET A 130 -6.41 2.56 1.11
CA MET A 130 -6.40 1.15 1.45
C MET A 130 -5.18 0.44 0.85
N ALA A 131 -4.55 -0.40 1.67
CA ALA A 131 -3.54 -1.37 1.27
C ALA A 131 -4.04 -2.25 0.10
N ALA A 132 -3.19 -2.50 -0.89
CA ALA A 132 -3.47 -3.53 -1.89
C ALA A 132 -2.79 -4.85 -1.49
N PRO A 133 -3.50 -6.00 -1.57
CA PRO A 133 -2.87 -7.29 -1.35
C PRO A 133 -1.69 -7.49 -2.32
N GLN A 134 -0.62 -8.12 -1.84
CA GLN A 134 0.50 -8.61 -2.67
C GLN A 134 1.38 -7.53 -3.35
N GLU A 135 1.27 -6.25 -2.98
CA GLU A 135 2.16 -5.19 -3.52
C GLU A 135 3.63 -5.53 -3.26
N ARG A 136 3.98 -5.78 -1.99
CA ARG A 136 5.33 -6.16 -1.57
C ARG A 136 5.86 -7.36 -2.36
N SER A 137 5.11 -8.46 -2.41
CA SER A 137 5.56 -9.69 -3.07
C SER A 137 5.76 -9.49 -4.57
N THR A 138 4.95 -8.63 -5.20
CA THR A 138 5.10 -8.29 -6.62
C THR A 138 6.37 -7.48 -6.85
N ILE A 139 6.63 -6.47 -6.03
CA ILE A 139 7.85 -5.65 -6.11
C ILE A 139 9.09 -6.51 -5.88
N GLN A 140 9.11 -7.32 -4.82
CA GLN A 140 10.23 -8.23 -4.54
C GLN A 140 10.50 -9.18 -5.71
N LYS A 141 9.44 -9.68 -6.36
CA LYS A 141 9.58 -10.50 -7.57
C LYS A 141 10.21 -9.72 -8.72
N LEU A 142 9.76 -8.50 -8.99
CA LEU A 142 10.32 -7.65 -10.05
C LEU A 142 11.80 -7.31 -9.81
N ILE A 143 12.18 -7.02 -8.55
CA ILE A 143 13.58 -6.80 -8.16
C ILE A 143 14.41 -8.07 -8.37
N LYS A 144 13.90 -9.23 -7.91
CA LYS A 144 14.59 -10.52 -8.05
C LYS A 144 14.78 -10.92 -9.52
N GLU A 145 13.83 -10.56 -10.37
CA GLU A 145 13.90 -10.76 -11.83
C GLU A 145 14.84 -9.77 -12.53
N GLY A 146 15.43 -8.80 -11.82
CA GLY A 146 16.30 -7.78 -12.40
C GLY A 146 15.56 -6.73 -13.24
N LYS A 147 14.22 -6.71 -13.19
CA LYS A 147 13.37 -5.79 -13.96
C LYS A 147 13.35 -4.37 -13.38
N ILE A 148 13.61 -4.26 -12.09
CA ILE A 148 13.67 -2.99 -11.36
C ILE A 148 14.97 -2.95 -10.58
N VAL A 149 15.72 -1.85 -10.73
CA VAL A 149 16.94 -1.63 -9.98
C VAL A 149 16.64 -0.87 -8.68
N PRO A 150 16.93 -1.47 -7.53
CA PRO A 150 16.50 -0.89 -6.28
C PRO A 150 17.61 0.06 -5.75
N PHE A 151 17.26 1.29 -5.40
CA PHE A 151 18.20 2.38 -5.09
C PHE A 151 18.01 2.91 -3.66
N CYS A 152 19.07 2.86 -2.86
CA CYS A 152 19.03 3.20 -1.42
C CYS A 152 19.24 4.71 -1.18
N ASP A 153 18.33 5.53 -1.69
CA ASP A 153 18.38 7.00 -1.63
C ASP A 153 18.53 7.57 -0.21
N LEU A 154 17.91 6.94 0.79
CA LEU A 154 18.01 7.37 2.19
C LEU A 154 19.38 7.08 2.82
N SER A 155 20.08 6.07 2.29
CA SER A 155 21.39 5.65 2.78
C SER A 155 22.56 6.35 2.07
N ILE A 156 22.31 6.94 0.89
CA ILE A 156 23.34 7.59 0.08
C ILE A 156 23.64 8.99 0.62
N ARG A 157 24.92 9.25 0.88
CA ARG A 157 25.49 10.57 1.19
C ARG A 157 26.36 11.01 0.01
N ASN A 158 26.27 12.27 -0.40
CA ASN A 158 27.09 12.77 -1.50
C ASN A 158 28.54 12.92 -0.99
N ASP A 159 29.53 12.35 -1.68
CA ASP A 159 30.94 12.44 -1.22
C ASP A 159 31.47 13.88 -1.25
N SER A 160 30.84 14.78 -2.02
CA SER A 160 31.14 16.21 -2.02
C SER A 160 30.88 16.88 -0.66
N THR A 161 29.93 16.38 0.14
CA THR A 161 29.64 16.90 1.49
C THR A 161 30.48 16.25 2.59
N ARG A 162 31.21 15.17 2.29
CA ARG A 162 32.12 14.52 3.25
C ARG A 162 33.40 15.30 3.50
N ASN A 163 33.83 16.11 2.52
CA ASN A 163 35.08 16.88 2.60
C ASN A 163 34.89 18.35 2.98
N SER A 164 33.64 18.82 3.14
CA SER A 164 33.39 20.11 3.79
C SER A 164 33.29 19.89 5.29
N ASP A 165 34.14 20.56 6.08
CA ASP A 165 34.11 20.60 7.55
C ASP A 165 32.77 21.13 8.15
N GLN A 166 31.77 21.39 7.30
CA GLN A 166 30.39 21.77 7.62
C GLN A 166 29.39 20.70 7.15
N GLY A 167 29.72 19.41 7.32
CA GLY A 167 29.04 18.23 6.76
C GLY A 167 27.57 18.00 7.15
N GLU A 168 26.71 18.99 6.95
CA GLU A 168 25.26 18.86 6.97
C GLU A 168 24.80 18.59 5.52
N ASP A 169 24.46 17.33 5.25
CA ASP A 169 23.75 16.92 4.03
C ASP A 169 22.39 17.66 3.97
N GLU A 170 21.82 17.82 2.77
CA GLU A 170 20.50 18.43 2.54
C GLU A 170 19.41 17.86 3.47
N TRP A 171 19.55 16.57 3.83
CA TRP A 171 18.71 15.89 4.81
C TRP A 171 18.78 16.46 6.23
N GLY A 172 19.95 16.93 6.66
CA GLY A 172 20.14 17.57 7.96
C GLY A 172 19.43 18.93 8.03
N TRP A 173 19.37 19.65 6.91
CA TRP A 173 18.75 20.98 6.83
C TRP A 173 17.23 20.93 6.74
N LEU A 174 16.68 19.94 6.05
CA LEU A 174 15.23 19.82 5.84
C LEU A 174 14.44 19.44 7.10
N ASN A 175 15.12 19.24 8.24
CA ASN A 175 14.54 18.65 9.45
C ASN A 175 13.64 17.47 9.07
N TYR A 176 14.24 16.47 8.40
CA TYR A 176 13.50 15.38 7.76
C TYR A 176 12.48 14.73 8.71
N GLU A 177 12.80 14.67 10.00
CA GLU A 177 11.96 14.14 11.07
C GLU A 177 10.66 14.92 11.30
N ALA A 178 10.59 16.18 10.93
CA ALA A 178 9.40 17.03 11.05
C ALA A 178 8.51 17.05 9.79
N LEU A 179 9.04 16.62 8.63
CA LEU A 179 8.27 16.62 7.38
C LEU A 179 7.16 15.57 7.40
N SER A 180 6.04 15.86 6.73
CA SER A 180 5.00 14.85 6.45
C SER A 180 5.58 13.73 5.57
N ILE A 181 5.00 12.52 5.64
CA ILE A 181 5.53 11.40 4.85
C ILE A 181 5.45 11.67 3.34
N ASP A 182 4.43 12.40 2.90
CA ASP A 182 4.26 12.80 1.50
C ASP A 182 5.39 13.76 1.08
N ALA A 183 5.64 14.82 1.86
CA ALA A 183 6.73 15.75 1.61
C ALA A 183 8.10 15.05 1.64
N ARG A 184 8.34 14.15 2.60
CA ARG A 184 9.56 13.35 2.68
C ARG A 184 9.79 12.53 1.42
N SER A 185 8.76 11.85 0.94
CA SER A 185 8.84 11.03 -0.28
C SER A 185 9.16 11.89 -1.51
N GLN A 186 8.56 13.08 -1.62
CA GLN A 186 8.81 14.00 -2.73
C GLN A 186 10.26 14.54 -2.72
N HIS A 187 10.74 14.98 -1.55
CA HIS A 187 12.13 15.41 -1.39
C HIS A 187 13.12 14.28 -1.69
N ALA A 188 12.83 13.06 -1.24
CA ALA A 188 13.63 11.88 -1.53
C ALA A 188 13.71 11.60 -3.04
N LEU A 189 12.58 11.68 -3.73
CA LEU A 189 12.46 11.47 -5.18
C LEU A 189 13.30 12.49 -5.96
N LEU A 190 13.17 13.78 -5.64
CA LEU A 190 13.94 14.86 -6.28
C LEU A 190 15.44 14.72 -6.04
N ARG A 191 15.83 14.43 -4.79
CA ARG A 191 17.25 14.23 -4.45
C ARG A 191 17.84 13.04 -5.20
N ALA A 192 17.10 11.94 -5.29
CA ALA A 192 17.52 10.78 -6.08
C ALA A 192 17.69 11.14 -7.56
N ALA A 193 16.74 11.91 -8.13
CA ALA A 193 16.82 12.38 -9.51
C ALA A 193 18.09 13.22 -9.76
N ARG A 194 18.38 14.19 -8.89
CA ARG A 194 19.59 15.01 -8.98
C ARG A 194 20.86 14.18 -8.90
N PHE A 195 20.89 13.24 -7.95
CA PHE A 195 22.03 12.35 -7.77
C PHE A 195 22.28 11.48 -9.00
N LEU A 196 21.22 10.88 -9.55
CA LEU A 196 21.29 10.11 -10.78
C LEU A 196 21.74 10.98 -11.95
N GLN A 197 21.29 12.22 -12.02
CA GLN A 197 21.68 13.14 -13.09
C GLN A 197 23.15 13.52 -13.02
N GLU A 198 23.64 13.88 -11.83
CA GLU A 198 25.05 14.18 -11.60
C GLU A 198 25.94 12.98 -11.97
N ASP A 199 25.53 11.77 -11.60
CA ASP A 199 26.24 10.54 -11.96
C ASP A 199 26.31 10.35 -13.49
N GLN A 200 25.19 10.56 -14.19
CA GLN A 200 25.17 10.48 -15.66
C GLN A 200 26.09 11.53 -16.29
N LYS A 201 26.03 12.78 -15.80
CA LYS A 201 26.90 13.87 -16.28
C LYS A 201 28.39 13.55 -16.06
N ARG A 202 28.74 12.93 -14.91
CA ARG A 202 30.12 12.50 -14.63
C ARG A 202 30.58 11.37 -15.55
N LYS A 203 29.70 10.42 -15.87
CA LYS A 203 30.03 9.25 -16.71
C LYS A 203 30.09 9.56 -18.20
N ARG A 204 29.24 10.46 -18.70
CA ARG A 204 29.00 10.67 -20.14
C ARG A 204 29.31 12.08 -20.66
N GLY A 205 29.64 13.03 -19.78
CA GLY A 205 29.90 14.41 -20.15
C GLY A 205 28.65 15.29 -20.08
N GLN A 206 28.53 16.28 -20.97
CA GLN A 206 27.49 17.32 -20.87
C GLN A 206 26.08 16.85 -21.27
N GLU A 207 25.96 15.83 -22.12
CA GLU A 207 24.65 15.27 -22.50
C GLU A 207 24.22 14.21 -21.48
N GLY A 208 23.31 14.59 -20.57
CA GLY A 208 22.73 13.69 -19.59
C GLY A 208 21.58 12.87 -20.17
N ILE A 209 21.39 11.64 -19.68
CA ILE A 209 20.16 10.86 -19.95
C ILE A 209 18.97 11.56 -19.29
N ASN A 210 17.83 11.56 -19.96
CA ASN A 210 16.57 12.01 -19.38
C ASN A 210 16.18 11.14 -18.17
N ILE A 211 15.94 11.78 -17.03
CA ILE A 211 15.38 11.17 -15.83
C ILE A 211 13.92 11.55 -15.75
N VAL A 212 13.04 10.57 -15.81
CA VAL A 212 11.59 10.72 -15.77
C VAL A 212 11.08 10.35 -14.39
N LEU A 213 10.56 11.32 -13.66
CA LEU A 213 9.87 11.11 -12.39
C LEU A 213 8.38 10.91 -12.67
N LEU A 214 7.84 9.76 -12.26
CA LEU A 214 6.41 9.49 -12.36
C LEU A 214 5.74 9.91 -11.06
N VAL A 215 4.93 10.96 -11.14
CA VAL A 215 4.25 11.55 -9.99
C VAL A 215 2.78 11.69 -10.32
N ASP A 216 1.91 11.03 -9.58
CA ASP A 216 0.45 11.14 -9.78
C ASP A 216 -0.24 12.08 -8.79
N ASP A 217 0.48 12.52 -7.74
CA ASP A 217 0.03 13.59 -6.84
C ASP A 217 0.63 14.92 -7.30
N LEU A 218 0.29 15.28 -8.54
CA LEU A 218 0.67 16.57 -9.11
C LEU A 218 -0.29 17.63 -8.59
N ASP A 219 -0.12 18.06 -7.34
CA ASP A 219 -0.51 19.42 -7.03
C ASP A 219 0.40 20.33 -7.86
N LYS A 220 -0.07 20.70 -9.05
CA LYS A 220 0.76 21.26 -10.14
C LYS A 220 1.58 22.46 -9.67
N GLY A 221 1.04 23.25 -8.74
CA GLY A 221 1.73 24.39 -8.16
C GLY A 221 3.00 24.04 -7.36
N ALA A 222 3.03 22.88 -6.69
CA ALA A 222 4.19 22.46 -5.90
C ALA A 222 5.38 22.09 -6.80
N TRP A 223 5.14 21.32 -7.86
CA TRP A 223 6.18 20.86 -8.78
C TRP A 223 6.66 21.96 -9.73
N ASP A 224 5.78 22.84 -10.20
CA ASP A 224 6.15 23.98 -11.04
C ASP A 224 7.05 24.99 -10.30
N SER A 225 6.93 25.06 -8.97
CA SER A 225 7.76 25.93 -8.13
C SER A 225 9.17 25.40 -7.91
N LEU A 226 9.38 24.10 -8.10
CA LEU A 226 10.67 23.46 -7.93
C LEU A 226 11.51 23.70 -9.20
N ARG A 227 12.66 24.34 -9.04
CA ARG A 227 13.65 24.43 -10.12
C ARG A 227 14.16 23.02 -10.41
N LEU A 228 13.66 22.44 -11.49
CA LEU A 228 14.14 21.17 -12.03
C LEU A 228 15.42 21.44 -12.82
N ASP A 229 16.43 20.61 -12.59
CA ASP A 229 17.67 20.64 -13.35
C ASP A 229 17.42 20.14 -14.78
N GLU A 230 18.14 20.71 -15.75
CA GLU A 230 18.02 20.30 -17.17
C GLU A 230 18.21 18.80 -17.33
N GLY A 231 17.21 18.10 -17.86
CA GLY A 231 17.18 16.64 -18.04
C GLY A 231 16.35 15.87 -17.02
N ILE A 232 15.75 16.54 -16.02
CA ILE A 232 14.73 15.94 -15.15
C ILE A 232 13.34 16.30 -15.70
N ILE A 233 12.56 15.28 -16.04
CA ILE A 233 11.20 15.38 -16.56
C ILE A 233 10.25 14.86 -15.49
N VAL A 234 9.26 15.65 -15.09
CA VAL A 234 8.20 15.23 -14.17
C VAL A 234 6.90 15.10 -14.96
N GLN A 235 6.25 13.94 -14.86
CA GLN A 235 4.95 13.72 -15.50
C GLN A 235 4.15 12.64 -14.76
N SER A 236 2.85 12.54 -15.06
CA SER A 236 2.01 11.49 -14.49
C SER A 236 2.37 10.12 -15.07
N ALA A 237 2.09 9.06 -14.31
CA ALA A 237 2.28 7.70 -14.79
C ALA A 237 1.37 7.43 -16.00
N GLU A 238 0.15 7.95 -15.99
CA GLU A 238 -0.80 7.85 -17.11
C GLU A 238 -0.23 8.43 -18.41
N THR A 239 0.30 9.64 -18.37
CA THR A 239 0.90 10.29 -19.54
C THR A 239 2.10 9.50 -20.04
N PHE A 240 2.96 9.04 -19.13
CA PHE A 240 4.12 8.24 -19.49
C PHE A 240 3.74 6.92 -20.17
N PHE A 241 2.84 6.13 -19.57
CA PHE A 241 2.43 4.86 -20.15
C PHE A 241 1.66 5.03 -21.47
N THR A 242 0.92 6.13 -21.64
CA THR A 242 0.30 6.48 -22.92
C THR A 242 1.36 6.74 -24.00
N SER A 243 2.46 7.41 -23.65
CA SER A 243 3.58 7.62 -24.58
C SER A 243 4.27 6.32 -24.97
N ILE A 244 4.48 5.40 -24.01
CA ILE A 244 4.99 4.04 -24.30
C ILE A 244 4.04 3.30 -25.24
N ALA A 245 2.73 3.36 -24.97
CA ALA A 245 1.73 2.67 -25.78
C ALA A 245 1.73 3.11 -27.26
N GLN A 246 2.12 4.36 -27.54
CA GLN A 246 2.24 4.89 -28.91
C GLN A 246 3.49 4.40 -29.64
N GLN A 247 4.49 3.90 -28.92
CA GLN A 247 5.77 3.44 -29.48
C GLN A 247 5.80 1.93 -29.76
N ILE A 248 4.79 1.18 -29.29
CA ILE A 248 4.72 -0.28 -29.39
C ILE A 248 3.67 -0.74 -30.40
N GLU A 249 3.64 -2.06 -30.67
CA GLU A 249 2.69 -2.67 -31.60
C GLU A 249 1.22 -2.46 -31.19
N SER A 250 0.33 -2.32 -32.17
CA SER A 250 -1.08 -1.97 -31.95
C SER A 250 -1.82 -2.90 -30.99
N GLN A 251 -1.50 -4.20 -30.97
CA GLN A 251 -2.13 -5.15 -30.04
C GLN A 251 -1.73 -4.89 -28.58
N GLN A 252 -0.47 -4.50 -28.33
CA GLN A 252 -0.01 -4.15 -26.98
C GLN A 252 -0.51 -2.76 -26.56
N GLN A 253 -0.67 -1.84 -27.51
CA GLN A 253 -1.22 -0.51 -27.27
C GLN A 253 -2.62 -0.57 -26.65
N GLU A 254 -3.54 -1.38 -27.20
CA GLU A 254 -4.89 -1.57 -26.66
C GLU A 254 -4.87 -2.17 -25.25
N GLN A 255 -3.96 -3.13 -24.99
CA GLN A 255 -3.81 -3.74 -23.68
C GLN A 255 -3.31 -2.75 -22.63
N ILE A 256 -2.32 -1.92 -22.97
CA ILE A 256 -1.83 -0.86 -22.07
C ILE A 256 -2.94 0.15 -21.78
N ALA A 257 -3.66 0.62 -22.79
CA ALA A 257 -4.77 1.56 -22.60
C ALA A 257 -5.85 1.01 -21.66
N HIS A 258 -6.26 -0.25 -21.87
CA HIS A 258 -7.20 -0.93 -20.98
C HIS A 258 -6.64 -1.09 -19.55
N LEU A 259 -5.35 -1.41 -19.41
CA LEU A 259 -4.70 -1.52 -18.10
C LEU A 259 -4.64 -0.19 -17.35
N ILE A 260 -4.35 0.93 -18.04
CA ILE A 260 -4.36 2.28 -17.47
C ILE A 260 -5.73 2.56 -16.84
N GLN A 261 -6.80 2.40 -17.63
CA GLN A 261 -8.17 2.64 -17.18
C GLN A 261 -8.55 1.72 -16.00
N SER A 262 -8.32 0.42 -16.14
CA SER A 262 -8.70 -0.54 -15.09
C SER A 262 -7.92 -0.34 -13.79
N CYS A 263 -6.65 0.06 -13.85
CA CYS A 263 -5.87 0.43 -12.66
C CYS A 263 -6.45 1.67 -11.96
N GLN A 264 -6.82 2.69 -12.73
CA GLN A 264 -7.48 3.90 -12.22
C GLN A 264 -8.79 3.55 -11.50
N GLU A 265 -9.65 2.75 -12.14
CA GLU A 265 -10.94 2.34 -11.60
C GLU A 265 -10.77 1.49 -10.33
N GLU A 266 -9.86 0.52 -10.33
CA GLU A 266 -9.56 -0.30 -9.16
C GLU A 266 -9.03 0.54 -8.00
N TYR A 267 -8.12 1.48 -8.27
CA TYR A 267 -7.60 2.39 -7.26
C TYR A 267 -8.69 3.30 -6.69
N THR A 268 -9.51 3.89 -7.56
CA THR A 268 -10.61 4.79 -7.17
C THR A 268 -11.64 4.02 -6.35
N LYS A 269 -12.04 2.83 -6.80
CA LYS A 269 -12.98 1.96 -6.09
C LYS A 269 -12.46 1.54 -4.72
N ARG A 270 -11.15 1.26 -4.62
CA ARG A 270 -10.49 0.87 -3.37
C ARG A 270 -10.42 2.03 -2.37
N ASN A 271 -10.24 3.24 -2.85
CA ASN A 271 -10.01 4.44 -2.01
C ASN A 271 -11.21 5.39 -1.95
N ALA A 272 -12.33 5.04 -2.59
CA ALA A 272 -13.55 5.83 -2.54
C ALA A 272 -13.96 6.04 -1.07
N PRO A 273 -14.46 7.25 -0.71
CA PRO A 273 -14.95 7.52 0.63
C PRO A 273 -15.96 6.44 0.95
N LYS A 274 -15.71 5.70 2.03
CA LYS A 274 -16.67 4.72 2.53
C LYS A 274 -17.89 5.41 3.15
N ASP A 275 -18.20 6.65 2.84
CA ASP A 275 -19.35 7.36 3.38
C ASP A 275 -20.65 6.63 3.03
N GLU A 276 -20.74 5.96 1.88
CA GLU A 276 -21.90 5.10 1.57
C GLU A 276 -21.86 3.75 2.29
N TYR A 277 -20.69 3.17 2.54
CA TYR A 277 -20.59 1.84 3.17
C TYR A 277 -20.61 1.90 4.70
N HIS A 278 -20.06 2.93 5.33
CA HIS A 278 -20.14 3.15 6.77
C HIS A 278 -21.48 3.79 7.16
N GLN A 279 -22.10 4.66 6.35
CA GLN A 279 -23.50 4.99 6.58
C GLN A 279 -24.39 3.75 6.39
N ALA A 280 -24.14 2.86 5.41
CA ALA A 280 -24.91 1.61 5.28
C ALA A 280 -24.63 0.61 6.43
N VAL A 281 -23.39 0.52 6.94
CA VAL A 281 -23.04 -0.40 8.03
C VAL A 281 -23.48 0.15 9.39
N GLU A 282 -23.34 1.45 9.67
CA GLU A 282 -23.89 2.05 10.90
C GLU A 282 -25.41 2.20 10.84
N SER A 283 -26.03 2.40 9.67
CA SER A 283 -27.49 2.34 9.54
C SER A 283 -28.07 0.92 9.58
N SER A 284 -27.27 -0.12 9.34
CA SER A 284 -27.71 -1.51 9.45
C SER A 284 -27.46 -2.13 10.82
N VAL A 285 -26.59 -1.55 11.66
CA VAL A 285 -26.45 -1.94 13.06
C VAL A 285 -27.62 -1.34 13.84
N GLN A 286 -28.70 -2.10 13.93
CA GLN A 286 -29.86 -1.73 14.73
C GLN A 286 -29.50 -1.70 16.22
N GLU A 287 -29.97 -0.67 16.92
CA GLU A 287 -29.84 -0.60 18.37
C GLU A 287 -30.47 -1.84 19.04
N TYR A 288 -29.82 -2.31 20.10
CA TYR A 288 -30.39 -3.40 20.89
C TYR A 288 -31.66 -2.95 21.59
N TRP A 289 -32.63 -3.84 21.66
CA TRP A 289 -33.87 -3.56 22.38
C TRP A 289 -33.63 -3.53 23.89
N SER A 290 -34.47 -2.78 24.60
CA SER A 290 -34.46 -2.76 26.06
C SER A 290 -34.78 -4.14 26.65
N GLU A 291 -34.25 -4.41 27.85
CA GLU A 291 -34.45 -5.67 28.58
C GLU A 291 -35.93 -6.00 28.77
N ASP A 292 -36.75 -5.00 29.14
CA ASP A 292 -38.20 -5.17 29.33
C ASP A 292 -38.91 -5.64 28.06
N ARG A 293 -38.54 -5.07 26.90
CA ARG A 293 -39.11 -5.47 25.60
C ARG A 293 -38.70 -6.90 25.24
N VAL A 294 -37.44 -7.25 25.48
CA VAL A 294 -36.92 -8.60 25.25
C VAL A 294 -37.65 -9.61 26.13
N LEU A 295 -37.80 -9.34 27.43
CA LEU A 295 -38.50 -10.22 28.37
C LEU A 295 -39.97 -10.40 27.99
N ALA A 296 -40.68 -9.31 27.67
CA ALA A 296 -42.06 -9.36 27.22
C ALA A 296 -42.22 -10.16 25.92
N GLY A 297 -41.31 -9.99 24.96
CA GLY A 297 -41.32 -10.73 23.69
C GLY A 297 -41.04 -12.22 23.85
N LEU A 298 -40.13 -12.59 24.76
CA LEU A 298 -39.86 -13.98 25.11
C LEU A 298 -41.05 -14.64 25.80
N GLN A 299 -41.72 -13.95 26.74
CA GLN A 299 -42.94 -14.44 27.39
C GLN A 299 -44.08 -14.66 26.39
N LYS A 300 -44.24 -13.74 25.44
CA LYS A 300 -45.24 -13.83 24.35
C LYS A 300 -44.84 -14.79 23.23
N LYS A 301 -43.62 -15.35 23.26
CA LYS A 301 -43.02 -16.18 22.20
C LYS A 301 -42.96 -15.48 20.82
N THR A 302 -42.96 -14.15 20.79
CA THR A 302 -42.69 -13.38 19.56
C THR A 302 -41.20 -13.27 19.30
N LEU A 303 -40.38 -13.49 20.34
CA LEU A 303 -38.93 -13.59 20.25
C LEU A 303 -38.44 -14.97 20.63
N LEU A 304 -37.30 -15.34 20.07
CA LEU A 304 -36.69 -16.65 20.19
C LEU A 304 -35.29 -16.52 20.76
N ARG A 305 -34.97 -17.28 21.81
CA ARG A 305 -33.63 -17.30 22.40
C ARG A 305 -32.86 -18.52 21.92
N GLY A 306 -31.66 -18.32 21.41
CA GLY A 306 -30.82 -19.42 20.94
C GLY A 306 -29.34 -19.09 20.88
N ARG A 307 -28.53 -20.09 20.56
CA ARG A 307 -27.08 -19.91 20.40
C ARG A 307 -26.72 -19.80 18.92
N ILE A 308 -26.02 -18.73 18.54
CA ILE A 308 -25.59 -18.49 17.16
C ILE A 308 -24.31 -19.27 16.81
N ASN A 309 -24.28 -19.83 15.61
CA ASN A 309 -23.12 -20.54 15.05
C ASN A 309 -22.89 -20.08 13.62
N PHE A 310 -21.75 -19.46 13.37
CA PHE A 310 -21.31 -19.03 12.06
C PHE A 310 -20.83 -20.24 11.27
N THR A 311 -21.10 -20.24 9.97
CA THR A 311 -20.60 -21.31 9.11
C THR A 311 -19.09 -21.13 8.89
N LYS A 312 -18.35 -22.24 8.83
CA LYS A 312 -16.92 -22.21 8.50
C LYS A 312 -16.65 -21.79 7.06
N GLU A 313 -17.62 -22.03 6.17
CA GLU A 313 -17.48 -21.77 4.74
C GLU A 313 -17.76 -20.30 4.38
N ASN A 314 -18.67 -19.64 5.10
CA ASN A 314 -19.03 -18.25 4.89
C ASN A 314 -19.29 -17.54 6.23
N PRO A 315 -18.39 -16.64 6.70
CA PRO A 315 -18.59 -15.93 7.97
C PRO A 315 -19.78 -14.95 7.92
N LYS A 316 -20.36 -14.70 6.74
CA LYS A 316 -21.58 -13.90 6.58
C LYS A 316 -22.85 -14.72 6.80
N GLU A 317 -22.76 -16.04 6.89
CA GLU A 317 -23.89 -16.93 7.14
C GLU A 317 -23.79 -17.53 8.55
N ALA A 318 -24.88 -17.47 9.29
CA ALA A 318 -24.97 -18.06 10.62
C ALA A 318 -26.31 -18.77 10.83
N PHE A 319 -26.30 -19.71 11.78
CA PHE A 319 -27.48 -20.44 12.22
C PHE A 319 -27.67 -20.33 13.72
N VAL A 320 -28.91 -20.10 14.16
CA VAL A 320 -29.28 -20.09 15.57
C VAL A 320 -30.15 -21.30 15.86
N ARG A 321 -29.77 -22.08 16.89
CA ARG A 321 -30.55 -23.24 17.31
C ARG A 321 -31.55 -22.85 18.40
N VAL A 322 -32.84 -23.04 18.14
CA VAL A 322 -33.96 -22.77 19.06
C VAL A 322 -34.90 -23.97 19.03
N ASP A 323 -35.11 -24.61 20.19
CA ASP A 323 -36.04 -25.74 20.36
C ASP A 323 -35.88 -26.85 19.30
N GLY A 324 -34.64 -27.17 18.94
CA GLY A 324 -34.30 -28.19 17.95
C GLY A 324 -34.43 -27.76 16.48
N LYS A 325 -34.88 -26.53 16.20
CA LYS A 325 -34.91 -25.94 14.86
C LYS A 325 -33.70 -25.03 14.62
N HIS A 326 -33.34 -24.87 13.35
CA HIS A 326 -32.26 -23.99 12.90
C HIS A 326 -32.85 -22.77 12.18
N TRP A 327 -32.49 -21.58 12.65
CA TRP A 327 -32.87 -20.30 12.06
C TRP A 327 -31.68 -19.72 11.31
N PHE A 328 -31.85 -19.33 10.05
CA PHE A 328 -30.81 -18.75 9.21
C PHE A 328 -30.68 -17.23 9.44
N VAL A 329 -29.45 -16.73 9.51
CA VAL A 329 -29.13 -15.32 9.75
C VAL A 329 -28.04 -14.87 8.77
N ASP A 330 -28.32 -13.84 7.97
CA ASP A 330 -27.43 -13.31 6.92
C ASP A 330 -26.85 -11.94 7.31
N ALA A 331 -25.52 -11.83 7.28
CA ALA A 331 -24.80 -10.59 7.56
C ALA A 331 -24.96 -9.54 6.47
N ASN A 332 -25.20 -9.94 5.22
CA ASN A 332 -25.33 -9.00 4.10
C ASN A 332 -26.54 -8.08 4.27
N GLU A 333 -27.57 -8.56 4.97
CA GLU A 333 -28.77 -7.81 5.34
C GLU A 333 -28.64 -7.15 6.74
N GLY A 334 -27.44 -7.19 7.35
CA GLY A 334 -27.20 -6.60 8.67
C GLY A 334 -27.72 -7.42 9.87
N HIS A 335 -28.30 -8.60 9.66
CA HIS A 335 -29.01 -9.35 10.70
C HIS A 335 -28.12 -9.95 11.80
N HIS A 336 -26.79 -9.91 11.67
CA HIS A 336 -25.87 -10.42 12.69
C HIS A 336 -25.82 -9.53 13.93
N ASN A 337 -26.08 -8.23 13.77
CA ASN A 337 -26.08 -7.21 14.83
C ASN A 337 -24.98 -7.39 15.90
N ARG A 338 -23.72 -7.47 15.44
CA ARG A 338 -22.49 -7.61 16.24
C ARG A 338 -22.38 -8.90 17.07
N ALA A 339 -23.20 -9.92 16.82
CA ALA A 339 -23.08 -11.20 17.50
C ALA A 339 -21.74 -11.90 17.19
N LEU A 340 -21.18 -12.61 18.16
CA LEU A 340 -19.98 -13.42 18.03
C LEU A 340 -20.30 -14.92 18.02
N GLN A 341 -19.33 -15.72 17.60
CA GLN A 341 -19.44 -17.17 17.56
C GLN A 341 -19.80 -17.73 18.94
N GLN A 342 -20.88 -18.50 19.01
CA GLN A 342 -21.44 -19.13 20.23
C GLN A 342 -22.13 -18.20 21.24
N ASP A 343 -22.39 -16.94 20.88
CA ASP A 343 -23.21 -16.05 21.71
C ASP A 343 -24.64 -16.55 21.87
N ILE A 344 -25.26 -16.17 22.98
CA ILE A 344 -26.69 -16.35 23.19
C ILE A 344 -27.39 -15.09 22.65
N VAL A 345 -28.14 -15.27 21.57
CA VAL A 345 -28.84 -14.19 20.88
C VAL A 345 -30.35 -14.32 21.03
N ILE A 346 -31.03 -13.18 20.88
CA ILE A 346 -32.49 -13.11 20.79
C ILE A 346 -32.85 -12.76 19.36
N LEU A 347 -33.69 -13.58 18.74
CA LEU A 347 -34.13 -13.42 17.36
C LEU A 347 -35.58 -12.97 17.30
N GLU A 348 -35.86 -12.10 16.33
CA GLU A 348 -37.21 -11.84 15.80
C GLU A 348 -37.32 -12.54 14.45
N ALA A 349 -38.35 -13.37 14.27
CA ALA A 349 -38.59 -14.02 13.00
C ALA A 349 -39.19 -13.02 12.00
N LEU A 350 -38.53 -12.85 10.86
CA LEU A 350 -39.08 -12.05 9.75
C LEU A 350 -40.26 -12.78 9.10
N SER A 351 -41.10 -12.04 8.36
CA SER A 351 -42.16 -12.62 7.53
C SER A 351 -41.59 -13.57 6.47
N GLU A 352 -42.37 -14.58 6.09
CA GLU A 352 -41.93 -15.62 5.13
C GLU A 352 -41.48 -15.05 3.78
N GLU A 353 -42.04 -13.92 3.37
CA GLU A 353 -41.66 -13.18 2.16
C GLU A 353 -40.19 -12.72 2.17
N LYS A 354 -39.62 -12.50 3.35
CA LYS A 354 -38.23 -12.06 3.56
C LYS A 354 -37.28 -13.22 3.86
N TRP A 355 -37.75 -14.45 3.80
CA TRP A 355 -36.90 -15.61 4.09
C TRP A 355 -35.90 -15.83 2.95
N GLY A 356 -34.63 -15.65 3.27
CA GLY A 356 -33.53 -16.03 2.40
C GLY A 356 -33.25 -17.54 2.45
N ARG A 357 -32.41 -17.99 1.53
CA ARG A 357 -31.82 -19.33 1.56
C ARG A 357 -30.31 -19.19 1.80
N PRO A 358 -29.69 -20.11 2.56
CA PRO A 358 -28.24 -20.14 2.66
C PRO A 358 -27.64 -20.25 1.26
N MET A 359 -26.72 -19.36 0.91
CA MET A 359 -26.14 -19.35 -0.43
C MET A 359 -25.25 -20.56 -0.64
N GLY A 360 -24.62 -21.08 0.44
CA GLY A 360 -23.72 -22.22 0.35
C GLY A 360 -22.44 -21.90 -0.45
N ARG A 361 -21.41 -22.72 -0.26
CA ARG A 361 -20.04 -22.63 -0.81
C ARG A 361 -19.76 -21.50 -1.83
N ARG A 362 -19.21 -20.39 -1.35
CA ARG A 362 -18.25 -19.61 -2.15
C ARG A 362 -16.83 -20.06 -1.84
N ARG A 363 -16.40 -21.12 -2.51
CA ARG A 363 -14.99 -21.38 -2.84
C ARG A 363 -14.91 -22.16 -4.16
N LEU A 364 -14.90 -21.45 -5.29
CA LEU A 364 -13.94 -21.78 -6.35
C LEU A 364 -12.56 -21.38 -5.80
N VAL A 365 -12.02 -22.18 -4.89
CA VAL A 365 -10.57 -22.21 -4.73
C VAL A 365 -10.12 -23.15 -5.84
N PHE A 366 -9.57 -22.58 -6.90
CA PHE A 366 -8.65 -23.35 -7.74
C PHE A 366 -7.46 -23.70 -6.84
N THR A 367 -7.57 -24.81 -6.10
CA THR A 367 -6.38 -25.51 -5.66
C THR A 367 -5.78 -26.07 -6.94
N ASN A 368 -4.65 -25.53 -7.37
CA ASN A 368 -3.83 -26.20 -8.37
C ASN A 368 -3.62 -27.64 -7.91
N ASP A 369 -4.21 -28.59 -8.62
CA ASP A 369 -3.95 -30.03 -8.51
C ASP A 369 -2.52 -30.32 -9.01
N ASN A 370 -1.51 -29.88 -8.26
CA ASN A 370 -0.10 -30.20 -8.55
C ASN A 370 0.58 -31.02 -7.44
N ASN A 371 -0.16 -31.51 -6.44
CA ASN A 371 0.36 -32.43 -5.43
C ASN A 371 -0.31 -33.81 -5.49
N LYS A 372 -0.24 -34.46 -6.66
CA LYS A 372 -0.31 -35.92 -6.76
C LYS A 372 1.05 -36.44 -7.18
N GLY A 373 1.90 -36.71 -6.20
CA GLY A 373 3.19 -37.33 -6.48
C GLY A 373 4.11 -37.47 -5.28
N GLU A 374 3.63 -37.75 -4.05
CA GLU A 374 4.53 -38.04 -2.93
C GLU A 374 3.87 -38.77 -1.74
N GLU A 375 3.07 -39.82 -1.99
CA GLU A 375 2.58 -40.71 -0.92
C GLU A 375 2.74 -42.21 -1.26
N ASP A 376 3.89 -42.62 -1.80
CA ASP A 376 4.23 -44.05 -1.99
C ASP A 376 5.54 -44.49 -1.30
N ALA A 377 6.05 -43.73 -0.34
CA ALA A 377 7.35 -44.01 0.29
C ALA A 377 7.33 -44.31 1.81
N ILE A 378 6.16 -44.48 2.45
CA ILE A 378 6.12 -44.85 3.88
C ILE A 378 5.05 -45.91 4.15
N ARG A 379 5.30 -47.13 3.66
CA ARG A 379 4.85 -48.37 4.31
C ARG A 379 5.95 -49.43 4.20
N LYS A 380 6.80 -49.48 5.22
CA LYS A 380 7.38 -50.72 5.75
C LYS A 380 6.93 -50.86 7.19
#